data_AF-C3MY75-F1
#
_entry.id   AF-C3MY75-F1
#
_cell.length_a   1.000
_cell.length_b   1.000
_cell.length_c   1.000
_cell.angle_alpha   90.00
_cell.angle_beta   90.00
_cell.angle_gamma   90.00
#
_symmetry.space_group_name_H-M   'P 1'
#
loop_
_entity.id
_entity.type
_entity.pdbx_description
1 polymer ?
#
loop_
_entity_poly.entity_id
_entity_poly.type
_entity_poly.pdbx_seq_one_letter_code
_entity_poly.pdbx_strand_id
1 'polypeptide(L)'
;MENRIARYLSENANLFHISPSYKAKRLASKYGFLDYMIERYLNMFSSKEELEEYLNSCSFPLKKSIRCNTLRTDCKKLEEMMSEKGFILEKVKWLQHGYIIKRTPPKPSLGSTLEYLMGYYHIQGLASMVPAYVLNPSQDDFVLDMAAAPGGKTTQVSQIMQNKGLVVAVEKKRSRIRALLSNVNRLGAENVVLVKTDVLNLRRINKFQFDRILLDAPCSGEGLIQKDPTRRYKTTIDDLRDFAYSQLSLIEIAYELLKEGGYIVYSTCSVAPEENELIVNFAIEELGMKTMSVEGYPASNGYVEYYNTRFNIDVKNCLRFFPHTQGTEGFFLCLLKKE
;
A
#
# COMPACT_ATOMS: atom_id res chain seq x y z
N MET A 1 -0.96 8.28 25.09
CA MET A 1 -0.92 7.61 23.78
C MET A 1 -0.66 6.13 23.92
N GLU A 2 0.50 5.76 24.50
CA GLU A 2 0.88 4.35 24.71
C GLU A 2 -0.21 3.56 25.45
N ASN A 3 -0.86 4.17 26.46
CA ASN A 3 -1.93 3.51 27.20
C ASN A 3 -3.19 3.19 26.36
N ARG A 4 -3.52 3.99 25.33
CA ARG A 4 -4.70 3.74 24.48
C ARG A 4 -4.42 2.64 23.46
N ILE A 5 -3.30 2.75 22.74
CA ILE A 5 -2.90 1.74 21.75
C ILE A 5 -2.68 0.38 22.43
N ALA A 6 -1.99 0.36 23.58
CA ALA A 6 -1.78 -0.88 24.34
C ALA A 6 -3.10 -1.49 24.83
N ARG A 7 -4.04 -0.67 25.32
CA ARG A 7 -5.39 -1.13 25.68
C ARG A 7 -6.10 -1.76 24.48
N TYR A 8 -6.13 -1.06 23.35
CA TYR A 8 -6.81 -1.52 22.14
C TYR A 8 -6.24 -2.84 21.61
N LEU A 9 -4.91 -3.01 21.62
CA LEU A 9 -4.27 -4.28 21.25
C LEU A 9 -4.51 -5.40 22.27
N SER A 10 -4.68 -5.06 23.55
CA SER A 10 -5.05 -6.02 24.58
C SER A 10 -6.48 -6.51 24.40
N GLU A 11 -7.41 -5.62 24.04
CA GLU A 11 -8.81 -5.95 23.74
C GLU A 11 -8.92 -6.85 22.48
N ASN A 12 -7.99 -6.71 21.55
CA ASN A 12 -7.91 -7.48 20.31
C ASN A 12 -6.78 -8.53 20.33
N ALA A 13 -6.35 -8.98 21.52
CA ALA A 13 -5.20 -9.87 21.66
C ALA A 13 -5.40 -11.24 20.98
N ASN A 14 -6.65 -11.70 20.84
CA ASN A 14 -6.98 -12.96 20.17
C ASN A 14 -6.47 -13.02 18.72
N LEU A 15 -6.38 -11.88 18.03
CA LEU A 15 -5.83 -11.80 16.66
C LEU A 15 -4.34 -12.16 16.59
N PHE A 16 -3.62 -12.11 17.71
CA PHE A 16 -2.19 -12.40 17.79
C PHE A 16 -1.88 -13.72 18.51
N HIS A 17 -2.91 -14.44 18.99
CA HIS A 17 -2.77 -15.71 19.69
C HIS A 17 -3.31 -16.86 18.84
N ILE A 18 -2.48 -17.30 17.89
CA ILE A 18 -2.89 -18.26 16.85
C ILE A 18 -2.34 -19.64 17.17
N SER A 19 -3.24 -20.62 17.25
CA SER A 19 -2.91 -22.03 17.43
C SER A 19 -3.10 -22.78 16.12
N PRO A 20 -2.02 -23.14 15.38
CA PRO A 20 -2.15 -23.75 14.07
C PRO A 20 -2.78 -25.14 14.13
N SER A 21 -3.87 -25.33 13.38
CA SER A 21 -4.57 -26.59 13.22
C SER A 21 -3.70 -27.63 12.49
N TYR A 22 -4.07 -28.92 12.58
CA TYR A 22 -3.42 -29.97 11.79
C TYR A 22 -3.48 -29.69 10.29
N LYS A 23 -4.60 -29.12 9.82
CA LYS A 23 -4.79 -28.70 8.43
C LYS A 23 -3.80 -27.60 8.04
N ALA A 24 -3.63 -26.58 8.89
CA ALA A 24 -2.68 -25.51 8.66
C ALA A 24 -1.24 -26.03 8.57
N LYS A 25 -0.81 -26.87 9.52
CA LYS A 25 0.54 -27.46 9.52
C LYS A 25 0.83 -28.26 8.25
N ARG A 26 -0.14 -29.04 7.76
CA ARG A 26 0.00 -29.82 6.51
C ARG A 26 0.15 -28.91 5.29
N LEU A 27 -0.69 -27.88 5.17
CA LEU A 27 -0.64 -26.92 4.06
C LEU A 27 0.63 -26.06 4.12
N ALA A 28 1.06 -25.66 5.31
CA ALA A 28 2.29 -24.92 5.56
C ALA A 28 3.51 -25.70 5.05
N SER A 29 3.59 -27.00 5.37
CA SER A 29 4.63 -27.88 4.84
C SER A 29 4.57 -28.05 3.33
N LYS A 30 3.36 -28.12 2.73
CA LYS A 30 3.18 -28.26 1.27
C LYS A 30 3.64 -27.02 0.50
N TYR A 31 3.34 -25.82 1.01
CA TYR A 31 3.56 -24.56 0.30
C TYR A 31 4.78 -23.76 0.78
N GLY A 32 5.44 -24.21 1.85
CA GLY A 32 6.62 -23.56 2.43
C GLY A 32 6.29 -22.26 3.15
N PHE A 33 5.21 -22.26 3.94
CA PHE A 33 4.79 -21.13 4.79
C PHE A 33 4.97 -21.48 6.26
N LEU A 34 4.96 -20.47 7.13
CA LEU A 34 4.75 -20.68 8.56
C LEU A 34 3.32 -21.14 8.82
N ASP A 35 3.15 -22.06 9.77
CA ASP A 35 1.87 -22.68 10.09
C ASP A 35 0.84 -21.68 10.62
N TYR A 36 1.26 -20.69 11.42
CA TYR A 36 0.39 -19.61 11.87
C TYR A 36 -0.15 -18.76 10.70
N MET A 37 0.63 -18.53 9.64
CA MET A 37 0.17 -17.77 8.47
C MET A 37 -0.94 -18.53 7.74
N ILE A 38 -0.78 -19.85 7.58
CA ILE A 38 -1.82 -20.66 6.96
C ILE A 38 -3.08 -20.72 7.83
N GLU A 39 -2.93 -20.81 9.14
CA GLU A 39 -4.08 -20.73 10.06
C GLU A 39 -4.83 -19.40 9.89
N ARG A 40 -4.12 -18.28 9.76
CA ARG A 40 -4.72 -16.98 9.44
C ARG A 40 -5.48 -17.01 8.14
N TYR A 41 -4.87 -17.54 7.07
CA TYR A 41 -5.51 -17.59 5.76
C TYR A 41 -6.74 -18.50 5.72
N LEU A 42 -6.75 -19.60 6.48
CA LEU A 42 -7.92 -20.45 6.63
C LEU A 42 -9.13 -19.70 7.21
N ASN A 43 -8.89 -18.63 7.97
CA ASN A 43 -9.91 -17.77 8.56
C ASN A 43 -10.19 -16.52 7.71
N MET A 44 -9.44 -16.28 6.63
CA MET A 44 -9.65 -15.16 5.69
C MET A 44 -10.44 -15.58 4.45
N PHE A 45 -10.19 -16.79 3.94
CA PHE A 45 -10.81 -17.28 2.72
C PHE A 45 -11.99 -18.19 3.05
N SER A 46 -13.07 -18.05 2.27
CA SER A 46 -14.36 -18.69 2.58
C SER A 46 -14.36 -20.17 2.23
N SER A 47 -13.49 -20.59 1.31
CA SER A 47 -13.37 -21.97 0.86
C SER A 47 -11.92 -22.47 0.87
N LYS A 48 -11.76 -23.79 0.91
CA LYS A 48 -10.45 -24.43 0.83
C LYS A 48 -9.84 -24.22 -0.56
N GLU A 49 -10.67 -24.22 -1.58
CA GLU A 49 -10.31 -24.05 -2.98
C GLU A 49 -9.72 -22.65 -3.21
N GLU A 50 -10.40 -21.62 -2.71
CA GLU A 50 -9.92 -20.22 -2.76
C GLU A 50 -8.57 -20.04 -2.05
N LEU A 51 -8.40 -20.65 -0.87
CA LEU A 51 -7.11 -20.66 -0.18
C LEU A 51 -6.01 -21.32 -1.02
N GLU A 52 -6.27 -22.50 -1.60
CA GLU A 52 -5.27 -23.19 -2.43
C GLU A 52 -4.95 -22.38 -3.69
N GLU A 53 -5.91 -21.70 -4.31
CA GLU A 53 -5.69 -20.76 -5.41
C GLU A 53 -4.79 -19.58 -4.99
N TYR A 54 -5.04 -18.97 -3.83
CA TYR A 54 -4.18 -17.93 -3.27
C TYR A 54 -2.74 -18.43 -3.06
N LEU A 55 -2.56 -19.59 -2.39
CA LEU A 55 -1.25 -20.17 -2.12
C LEU A 55 -0.50 -20.55 -3.41
N ASN A 56 -1.21 -21.09 -4.40
CA ASN A 56 -0.65 -21.38 -5.72
C ASN A 56 -0.21 -20.10 -6.42
N SER A 57 -1.05 -19.06 -6.42
CA SER A 57 -0.74 -17.77 -7.05
C SER A 57 0.52 -17.13 -6.46
N CYS A 58 0.75 -17.28 -5.15
CA CYS A 58 1.94 -16.82 -4.46
C CYS A 58 3.26 -17.44 -4.97
N SER A 59 3.20 -18.52 -5.75
CA SER A 59 4.37 -19.20 -6.32
C SER A 59 4.71 -18.74 -7.74
N PHE A 60 3.86 -17.94 -8.38
CA PHE A 60 4.11 -17.38 -9.70
C PHE A 60 4.49 -15.91 -9.61
N PRO A 61 5.44 -15.43 -10.43
CA PRO A 61 5.84 -14.02 -10.41
C PRO A 61 4.71 -13.12 -10.90
N LEU A 62 4.61 -11.94 -10.30
CA LEU A 62 3.69 -10.90 -10.75
C LEU A 62 4.02 -10.45 -12.18
N LYS A 63 2.98 -10.14 -12.94
CA LYS A 63 3.12 -9.43 -14.22
C LYS A 63 3.79 -8.09 -13.97
N LYS A 64 4.85 -7.80 -14.72
CA LYS A 64 5.52 -6.50 -14.65
C LYS A 64 4.55 -5.42 -15.11
N SER A 65 4.58 -4.28 -14.43
CA SER A 65 3.73 -3.13 -14.72
C SER A 65 4.51 -1.83 -14.58
N ILE A 66 4.04 -0.81 -15.29
CA ILE A 66 4.61 0.54 -15.27
C ILE A 66 3.49 1.57 -15.16
N ARG A 67 3.81 2.69 -14.51
CA ARG A 67 3.01 3.92 -14.49
C ARG A 67 3.60 4.90 -15.49
N CYS A 68 2.81 5.34 -16.46
CA CYS A 68 3.15 6.47 -17.33
C CYS A 68 3.23 7.77 -16.51
N ASN A 69 4.28 8.57 -16.72
CA ASN A 69 4.49 9.84 -16.03
C ASN A 69 4.11 11.03 -16.91
N THR A 70 2.91 11.57 -16.68
CA THR A 70 2.36 12.70 -17.43
C THR A 70 3.05 14.03 -17.16
N LEU A 71 3.93 14.13 -16.15
CA LEU A 71 4.79 15.30 -15.95
C LEU A 71 5.91 15.40 -16.99
N ARG A 72 6.25 14.27 -17.66
CA ARG A 72 7.40 14.20 -18.57
C ARG A 72 7.01 13.86 -20.01
N THR A 73 5.95 13.09 -20.22
CA THR A 73 5.51 12.70 -21.56
C THR A 73 4.01 12.38 -21.60
N ASP A 74 3.42 12.43 -22.79
CA ASP A 74 2.12 11.81 -23.05
C ASP A 74 2.22 10.26 -23.05
N CYS A 75 1.15 9.59 -22.61
CA CYS A 75 1.13 8.14 -22.49
C CYS A 75 1.03 7.40 -23.83
N LYS A 76 0.36 7.95 -24.85
CA LYS A 76 0.35 7.35 -26.20
C LYS A 76 1.74 7.43 -26.80
N LYS A 77 2.42 8.57 -26.65
CA LYS A 77 3.82 8.72 -27.07
C LYS A 77 4.73 7.71 -26.36
N LEU A 78 4.53 7.48 -25.07
CA LEU A 78 5.25 6.44 -24.33
C LEU A 78 4.99 5.04 -24.91
N GLU A 79 3.74 4.71 -25.23
CA GLU A 79 3.38 3.43 -25.85
C GLU A 79 4.13 3.22 -27.18
N GLU A 80 4.15 4.24 -28.05
CA GLU A 80 4.86 4.22 -29.33
C GLU A 80 6.37 3.98 -29.13
N MET A 81 7.03 4.79 -28.29
CA MET A 81 8.47 4.66 -27.99
C MET A 81 8.85 3.29 -27.42
N MET A 82 7.98 2.70 -26.60
CA MET A 82 8.22 1.38 -26.02
C MET A 82 7.98 0.25 -27.04
N SER A 83 6.99 0.42 -27.93
CA SER A 83 6.69 -0.51 -29.03
C SER A 83 7.84 -0.61 -30.03
N GLU A 84 8.45 0.51 -30.41
CA GLU A 84 9.64 0.56 -31.27
C GLU A 84 10.82 -0.22 -30.68
N LYS A 85 10.90 -0.30 -29.35
CA LYS A 85 11.92 -1.07 -28.62
C LYS A 85 11.54 -2.54 -28.42
N GLY A 86 10.41 -2.97 -28.95
CA GLY A 86 9.93 -4.36 -28.90
C GLY A 86 9.15 -4.73 -27.64
N PHE A 87 8.88 -3.77 -26.75
CA PHE A 87 7.95 -3.98 -25.63
C PHE A 87 6.50 -3.95 -26.12
N ILE A 88 5.65 -4.79 -25.53
CA ILE A 88 4.19 -4.70 -25.77
C ILE A 88 3.54 -4.30 -24.45
N LEU A 89 2.94 -3.11 -24.44
CA LEU A 89 2.20 -2.57 -23.31
C LEU A 89 0.70 -2.84 -23.50
N GLU A 90 0.03 -3.22 -22.42
CA GLU A 90 -1.43 -3.30 -22.38
C GLU A 90 -1.95 -2.32 -21.34
N LYS A 91 -2.79 -1.37 -21.77
CA LYS A 91 -3.39 -0.37 -20.89
C LYS A 91 -4.37 -1.02 -19.91
N VAL A 92 -4.25 -0.68 -18.64
CA VAL A 92 -5.15 -1.17 -17.60
C VAL A 92 -6.39 -0.28 -17.55
N LYS A 93 -7.56 -0.86 -17.83
CA LYS A 93 -8.83 -0.10 -17.97
C LYS A 93 -9.20 0.71 -16.72
N TRP A 94 -8.90 0.19 -15.53
CA TRP A 94 -9.23 0.80 -14.24
C TRP A 94 -8.09 1.66 -13.65
N LEU A 95 -6.96 1.81 -14.36
CA LEU A 95 -5.86 2.72 -13.97
C LEU A 95 -5.53 3.66 -15.11
N GLN A 96 -5.80 4.94 -14.91
CA GLN A 96 -5.63 5.98 -15.93
C GLN A 96 -4.25 5.95 -16.62
N HIS A 97 -3.18 5.79 -15.83
CA HIS A 97 -1.79 5.80 -16.31
C HIS A 97 -1.08 4.44 -16.15
N GLY A 98 -1.82 3.36 -15.88
CA GLY A 98 -1.25 2.03 -15.60
C GLY A 98 -1.15 1.14 -16.84
N TYR A 99 -0.02 0.45 -16.99
CA TYR A 99 0.24 -0.50 -18.08
C TYR A 99 0.79 -1.82 -17.55
N ILE A 100 0.33 -2.93 -18.12
CA ILE A 100 0.92 -4.25 -17.96
C ILE A 100 1.89 -4.51 -19.11
N ILE A 101 3.05 -5.09 -18.81
CA ILE A 101 4.02 -5.49 -19.82
C ILE A 101 3.68 -6.90 -20.31
N LYS A 102 3.13 -7.02 -21.52
CA LYS A 102 2.77 -8.33 -22.14
C LYS A 102 3.97 -9.01 -22.79
N ARG A 103 4.89 -8.22 -23.34
CA ARG A 103 6.15 -8.71 -23.92
C ARG A 103 7.30 -7.80 -23.54
N THR A 104 8.43 -8.40 -23.18
CA THR A 104 9.71 -7.72 -22.92
C THR A 104 10.72 -8.22 -23.96
N PRO A 105 11.46 -7.35 -24.66
CA PRO A 105 12.56 -7.76 -25.52
C PRO A 105 13.72 -8.34 -24.68
N PRO A 106 14.66 -9.10 -25.27
CA PRO A 106 15.83 -9.59 -24.54
C PRO A 106 16.68 -8.47 -23.92
N LYS A 107 16.81 -7.34 -24.62
CA LYS A 107 17.45 -6.09 -24.16
C LYS A 107 16.80 -4.89 -24.86
N PRO A 108 16.78 -3.70 -24.23
CA PRO A 108 17.14 -3.41 -22.83
C PRO A 108 16.09 -3.94 -21.83
N SER A 109 16.45 -4.00 -20.55
CA SER A 109 15.47 -4.22 -19.47
C SER A 109 14.63 -2.96 -19.21
N LEU A 110 13.45 -3.09 -18.60
CA LEU A 110 12.60 -1.92 -18.24
C LEU A 110 13.38 -0.88 -17.41
N GLY A 111 14.16 -1.31 -16.42
CA GLY A 111 14.91 -0.39 -15.55
C GLY A 111 16.11 0.29 -16.23
N SER A 112 16.39 -0.07 -17.49
CA SER A 112 17.57 0.41 -18.24
C SER A 112 17.22 1.03 -19.58
N THR A 113 15.94 1.31 -19.86
CA THR A 113 15.57 2.05 -21.08
C THR A 113 15.86 3.54 -20.90
N LEU A 114 16.11 4.24 -22.01
CA LEU A 114 16.30 5.69 -21.97
C LEU A 114 15.07 6.39 -21.38
N GLU A 115 13.86 5.93 -21.72
CA GLU A 115 12.58 6.44 -21.23
C GLU A 115 12.45 6.30 -19.71
N TYR A 116 12.93 5.19 -19.13
CA TYR A 116 13.00 5.04 -17.68
C TYR A 116 13.96 6.05 -17.05
N LEU A 117 15.15 6.21 -17.62
CA LEU A 117 16.17 7.14 -17.14
C LEU A 117 15.72 8.61 -17.24
N MET A 118 14.98 8.95 -18.29
CA MET A 118 14.35 10.27 -18.48
C MET A 118 13.09 10.47 -17.63
N GLY A 119 12.66 9.44 -16.90
CA GLY A 119 11.50 9.52 -16.01
C GLY A 119 10.15 9.50 -16.70
N TYR A 120 10.06 9.01 -17.94
CA TYR A 120 8.80 8.91 -18.70
C TYR A 120 7.84 7.88 -18.10
N TYR A 121 8.37 6.92 -17.36
CA TYR A 121 7.57 6.00 -16.56
C TYR A 121 8.28 5.58 -15.28
N HIS A 122 7.49 4.96 -14.39
CA HIS A 122 7.98 4.33 -13.18
C HIS A 122 7.51 2.87 -13.12
N ILE A 123 8.38 1.98 -12.65
CA ILE A 123 8.03 0.57 -12.44
C ILE A 123 7.33 0.47 -11.08
N GLN A 124 6.05 0.15 -11.08
CA GLN A 124 5.19 0.15 -9.90
C GLN A 124 4.11 -0.90 -10.07
N GLY A 125 3.79 -1.64 -9.00
CA GLY A 125 2.68 -2.61 -9.02
C GLY A 125 1.34 -1.92 -9.22
N LEU A 126 0.36 -2.64 -9.78
CA LEU A 126 -0.92 -2.06 -10.17
C LEU A 126 -1.70 -1.59 -8.94
N ALA A 127 -1.79 -2.42 -7.90
CA ALA A 127 -2.49 -2.05 -6.67
C ALA A 127 -1.78 -0.88 -5.96
N SER A 128 -0.45 -0.86 -6.01
CA SER A 128 0.37 0.24 -5.49
C SER A 128 0.14 1.60 -6.16
N MET A 129 -0.52 1.64 -7.34
CA MET A 129 -0.90 2.90 -8.00
C MET A 129 -2.21 3.47 -7.47
N VAL A 130 -3.06 2.67 -6.83
CA VAL A 130 -4.42 3.06 -6.42
C VAL A 130 -4.41 4.13 -5.31
N PRO A 131 -3.58 4.05 -4.25
CA PRO A 131 -3.66 4.99 -3.12
C PRO A 131 -3.58 6.47 -3.51
N ALA A 132 -2.71 6.82 -4.47
CA ALA A 132 -2.57 8.22 -4.90
C ALA A 132 -3.81 8.73 -5.65
N TYR A 133 -4.48 7.88 -6.45
CA TYR A 133 -5.73 8.25 -7.11
C TYR A 133 -6.88 8.36 -6.13
N VAL A 134 -6.97 7.42 -5.17
CA VAL A 134 -8.00 7.44 -4.13
C VAL A 134 -7.86 8.65 -3.22
N LEU A 135 -6.62 9.09 -2.94
CA LEU A 135 -6.38 10.31 -2.17
C LEU A 135 -6.92 11.54 -2.89
N ASN A 136 -6.86 11.53 -4.24
CA ASN A 136 -7.37 12.56 -5.13
C ASN A 136 -7.03 14.00 -4.70
N PRO A 137 -5.73 14.35 -4.55
CA PRO A 137 -5.32 15.70 -4.17
C PRO A 137 -5.66 16.74 -5.23
N SER A 138 -6.14 17.90 -4.78
CA SER A 138 -6.29 19.10 -5.60
C SER A 138 -4.94 19.73 -5.90
N GLN A 139 -4.91 20.66 -6.86
CA GLN A 139 -3.68 21.38 -7.21
C GLN A 139 -3.22 22.37 -6.13
N ASP A 140 -4.08 22.70 -5.16
CA ASP A 140 -3.80 23.66 -4.09
C ASP A 140 -3.61 22.98 -2.73
N ASP A 141 -3.80 21.65 -2.66
CA ASP A 141 -3.72 20.91 -1.41
C ASP A 141 -2.29 20.88 -0.85
N PHE A 142 -2.20 20.92 0.48
CA PHE A 142 -0.99 20.58 1.21
C PHE A 142 -1.04 19.11 1.62
N VAL A 143 -0.17 18.28 1.02
CA VAL A 143 -0.20 16.81 1.15
C VAL A 143 0.99 16.31 1.97
N LEU A 144 0.76 15.38 2.89
CA LEU A 144 1.81 14.64 3.59
C LEU A 144 1.90 13.20 3.08
N ASP A 145 3.10 12.74 2.75
CA ASP A 145 3.43 11.33 2.59
C ASP A 145 4.32 10.91 3.77
N MET A 146 3.75 10.10 4.68
CA MET A 146 4.34 9.80 5.99
C MET A 146 5.49 8.78 5.94
N ALA A 147 5.55 7.97 4.88
CA ALA A 147 6.51 6.86 4.73
C ALA A 147 6.97 6.75 3.27
N ALA A 148 7.49 7.87 2.76
CA ALA A 148 7.54 8.16 1.34
C ALA A 148 8.49 7.27 0.51
N ALA A 149 9.58 6.74 1.08
CA ALA A 149 10.55 6.03 0.26
C ALA A 149 9.99 4.69 -0.25
N PRO A 150 10.26 4.29 -1.51
CA PRO A 150 11.22 4.89 -2.43
C PRO A 150 10.69 6.04 -3.31
N GLY A 151 9.47 6.55 -3.08
CA GLY A 151 8.93 7.72 -3.78
C GLY A 151 7.95 7.42 -4.91
N GLY A 152 7.59 6.16 -5.13
CA GLY A 152 6.67 5.77 -6.20
C GLY A 152 5.31 6.47 -6.05
N LYS A 153 4.70 6.38 -4.86
CA LYS A 153 3.42 7.02 -4.57
C LYS A 153 3.56 8.53 -4.38
N THR A 154 4.62 9.01 -3.72
CA THR A 154 4.93 10.45 -3.58
C THR A 154 4.96 11.18 -4.93
N THR A 155 5.68 10.64 -5.90
CA THR A 155 5.77 11.22 -7.26
C THR A 155 4.47 11.06 -8.04
N GLN A 156 3.64 10.08 -7.69
CA GLN A 156 2.31 9.94 -8.27
C GLN A 156 1.35 11.03 -7.76
N VAL A 157 1.39 11.32 -6.46
CA VAL A 157 0.65 12.44 -5.84
C VAL A 157 1.04 13.75 -6.54
N SER A 158 2.34 14.02 -6.68
CA SER A 158 2.86 15.18 -7.41
C SER A 158 2.38 15.23 -8.89
N GLN A 159 2.36 14.08 -9.56
CA GLN A 159 1.83 13.95 -10.93
C GLN A 159 0.34 14.30 -11.01
N ILE A 160 -0.49 13.86 -10.05
CA ILE A 160 -1.92 14.19 -10.00
C ILE A 160 -2.12 15.70 -9.74
N MET A 161 -1.31 16.27 -8.85
CA MET A 161 -1.31 17.71 -8.55
C MET A 161 -0.69 18.57 -9.66
N GLN A 162 -0.18 17.96 -10.74
CA GLN A 162 0.46 18.66 -11.86
C GLN A 162 1.59 19.59 -11.41
N ASN A 163 2.44 19.15 -10.47
CA ASN A 163 3.52 19.96 -9.86
C ASN A 163 3.05 21.26 -9.18
N LYS A 164 1.77 21.37 -8.77
CA LYS A 164 1.26 22.50 -7.98
C LYS A 164 0.98 22.11 -6.53
N GLY A 165 0.72 23.09 -5.66
CA GLY A 165 0.54 22.85 -4.24
C GLY A 165 1.86 22.39 -3.60
N LEU A 166 1.78 21.58 -2.55
CA LEU A 166 2.98 21.14 -1.84
C LEU A 166 2.83 19.72 -1.29
N VAL A 167 3.83 18.86 -1.53
CA VAL A 167 3.92 17.51 -0.99
C VAL A 167 5.10 17.43 -0.02
N VAL A 168 4.85 17.11 1.25
CA VAL A 168 5.89 16.83 2.25
C VAL A 168 6.10 15.32 2.29
N ALA A 169 7.29 14.87 1.93
CA ALA A 169 7.64 13.45 1.87
C ALA A 169 8.61 13.10 2.99
N VAL A 170 8.14 12.32 3.97
CA VAL A 170 8.89 11.95 5.16
C VAL A 170 9.53 10.58 5.00
N GLU A 171 10.81 10.46 5.36
CA GLU A 171 11.49 9.17 5.46
C GLU A 171 12.48 9.15 6.63
N LYS A 172 12.30 8.19 7.54
CA LYS A 172 13.13 8.01 8.74
C LYS A 172 14.54 7.53 8.41
N LYS A 173 14.68 6.56 7.50
CA LYS A 173 15.94 5.85 7.22
C LYS A 173 16.79 6.60 6.20
N ARG A 174 18.00 6.99 6.62
CA ARG A 174 19.00 7.65 5.74
C ARG A 174 19.34 6.82 4.49
N SER A 175 19.32 5.50 4.57
CA SER A 175 19.59 4.63 3.41
C SER A 175 18.51 4.73 2.34
N ARG A 176 17.26 4.95 2.73
CA ARG A 176 16.09 4.99 1.83
C ARG A 176 15.85 6.38 1.22
N ILE A 177 16.24 7.45 1.91
CA ILE A 177 16.05 8.81 1.40
C ILE A 177 16.78 9.07 0.07
N ARG A 178 17.90 8.38 -0.18
CA ARG A 178 18.64 8.48 -1.46
C ARG A 178 17.78 7.99 -2.64
N ALA A 179 17.09 6.87 -2.45
CA ALA A 179 16.19 6.33 -3.48
C ALA A 179 14.99 7.26 -3.70
N LEU A 180 14.43 7.81 -2.63
CA LEU A 180 13.37 8.83 -2.69
C LEU A 180 13.81 10.06 -3.48
N LEU A 181 14.95 10.66 -3.10
CA LEU A 181 15.53 11.81 -3.80
C LEU A 181 15.79 11.51 -5.28
N SER A 182 16.38 10.36 -5.58
CA SER A 182 16.66 9.95 -6.96
C SER A 182 15.37 9.84 -7.78
N ASN A 183 14.32 9.21 -7.24
CA ASN A 183 13.06 9.06 -7.95
C ASN A 183 12.29 10.37 -8.11
N VAL A 184 12.28 11.24 -7.08
CA VAL A 184 11.65 12.57 -7.15
C VAL A 184 12.28 13.41 -8.27
N ASN A 185 13.61 13.48 -8.31
CA ASN A 185 14.32 14.22 -9.37
C ASN A 185 14.11 13.59 -10.76
N ARG A 186 14.32 12.26 -10.87
CA ARG A 186 14.19 11.54 -12.14
C ARG A 186 12.80 11.72 -12.74
N LEU A 187 11.75 11.61 -11.91
CA LEU A 187 10.36 11.72 -12.35
C LEU A 187 9.88 13.18 -12.49
N GLY A 188 10.69 14.18 -12.14
CA GLY A 188 10.33 15.59 -12.31
C GLY A 188 9.23 16.07 -11.37
N ALA A 189 9.16 15.51 -10.17
CA ALA A 189 8.23 15.93 -9.14
C ALA A 189 8.82 17.14 -8.40
N GLU A 190 8.39 18.35 -8.78
CA GLU A 190 9.04 19.62 -8.40
C GLU A 190 8.44 20.23 -7.12
N ASN A 191 7.19 19.92 -6.82
CA ASN A 191 6.46 20.40 -5.64
C ASN A 191 6.67 19.52 -4.38
N VAL A 192 7.78 18.78 -4.30
CA VAL A 192 8.05 17.81 -3.22
C VAL A 192 9.17 18.30 -2.30
N VAL A 193 8.87 18.43 -1.01
CA VAL A 193 9.85 18.70 0.05
C VAL A 193 10.18 17.40 0.78
N LEU A 194 11.46 17.00 0.75
CA LEU A 194 11.95 15.81 1.43
C LEU A 194 12.35 16.13 2.87
N VAL A 195 11.78 15.41 3.84
CA VAL A 195 12.10 15.59 5.26
C VAL A 195 12.61 14.29 5.85
N LYS A 196 13.88 14.30 6.28
CA LYS A 196 14.49 13.15 6.97
C LYS A 196 14.19 13.20 8.47
N THR A 197 13.08 12.60 8.89
CA THR A 197 12.74 12.49 10.31
C THR A 197 11.92 11.24 10.56
N ASP A 198 11.81 10.85 11.83
CA ASP A 198 10.66 10.07 12.27
C ASP A 198 9.41 10.96 12.17
N VAL A 199 8.35 10.46 11.54
CA VAL A 199 7.10 11.19 11.38
C VAL A 199 6.44 11.49 12.73
N LEU A 200 6.74 10.69 13.76
CA LEU A 200 6.33 10.96 15.15
C LEU A 200 6.80 12.33 15.65
N ASN A 201 7.93 12.85 15.12
CA ASN A 201 8.46 14.14 15.51
C ASN A 201 7.69 15.32 14.90
N LEU A 202 6.88 15.11 13.86
CA LEU A 202 6.10 16.18 13.24
C LEU A 202 5.06 16.78 14.20
N ARG A 203 4.58 15.99 15.18
CA ARG A 203 3.73 16.49 16.28
C ARG A 203 4.30 17.70 16.99
N ARG A 204 5.62 17.75 17.16
CA ARG A 204 6.27 18.84 17.89
C ARG A 204 6.22 20.14 17.11
N ILE A 205 5.95 20.06 15.82
CA ILE A 205 5.84 21.18 14.90
C ILE A 205 4.35 21.55 14.81
N ASN A 206 3.81 22.08 15.91
CA ASN A 206 2.39 22.36 16.19
C ASN A 206 1.72 23.40 15.25
N LYS A 207 2.26 23.65 14.05
CA LYS A 207 1.82 24.69 13.11
C LYS A 207 1.39 24.17 11.74
N PHE A 208 1.58 22.88 11.43
CA PHE A 208 1.26 22.33 10.11
C PHE A 208 0.09 21.38 10.21
N GLN A 209 -0.98 21.70 9.48
CA GLN A 209 -2.06 20.76 9.20
C GLN A 209 -2.15 20.53 7.69
N PHE A 210 -2.40 19.29 7.30
CA PHE A 210 -2.45 18.86 5.91
C PHE A 210 -3.90 18.69 5.46
N ASP A 211 -4.16 19.03 4.20
CA ASP A 211 -5.46 18.80 3.57
C ASP A 211 -5.66 17.31 3.30
N ARG A 212 -4.56 16.64 2.92
CA ARG A 212 -4.54 15.21 2.61
C ARG A 212 -3.30 14.52 3.12
N ILE A 213 -3.44 13.26 3.52
CA ILE A 213 -2.33 12.45 4.01
C ILE A 213 -2.33 11.09 3.32
N LEU A 214 -1.19 10.72 2.75
CA LEU A 214 -0.88 9.38 2.31
C LEU A 214 -0.11 8.65 3.42
N LEU A 215 -0.74 7.62 3.99
CA LEU A 215 -0.12 6.71 4.95
C LEU A 215 0.04 5.32 4.32
N ASP A 216 1.08 5.16 3.51
CA ASP A 216 1.54 3.85 3.02
C ASP A 216 2.41 3.18 4.08
N ALA A 217 1.76 2.50 5.03
CA ALA A 217 2.39 2.16 6.29
C ALA A 217 3.45 1.04 6.13
N PRO A 218 4.59 1.14 6.84
CA PRO A 218 5.52 0.02 6.98
C PRO A 218 4.79 -1.21 7.54
N CYS A 219 4.92 -2.34 6.85
CA CYS A 219 4.18 -3.56 7.14
C CYS A 219 5.03 -4.81 6.92
N SER A 220 4.48 -5.97 7.28
CA SER A 220 5.06 -7.29 7.03
C SER A 220 5.35 -7.54 5.54
N GLY A 221 4.61 -6.87 4.67
CA GLY A 221 4.64 -7.03 3.22
C GLY A 221 4.20 -8.42 2.76
N GLU A 222 3.31 -9.07 3.53
CA GLU A 222 2.77 -10.40 3.23
C GLU A 222 2.14 -10.50 1.82
N GLY A 223 1.61 -9.40 1.29
CA GLY A 223 1.08 -9.32 -0.07
C GLY A 223 2.14 -9.31 -1.18
N LEU A 224 3.44 -9.24 -0.83
CA LEU A 224 4.56 -9.20 -1.77
C LEU A 224 5.29 -10.55 -1.92
N ILE A 225 4.71 -11.67 -1.47
CA ILE A 225 5.35 -12.99 -1.53
C ILE A 225 5.78 -13.38 -2.94
N GLN A 226 5.00 -13.03 -3.98
CA GLN A 226 5.38 -13.29 -5.38
C GLN A 226 6.63 -12.54 -5.84
N LYS A 227 6.95 -11.42 -5.18
CA LYS A 227 8.14 -10.61 -5.44
C LYS A 227 9.31 -11.01 -4.55
N ASP A 228 9.03 -11.42 -3.32
CA ASP A 228 9.99 -11.81 -2.31
C ASP A 228 9.49 -13.06 -1.55
N PRO A 229 9.79 -14.28 -2.06
CA PRO A 229 9.31 -15.53 -1.48
C PRO A 229 9.79 -15.78 -0.04
N THR A 230 10.84 -15.07 0.42
CA THR A 230 11.33 -15.21 1.80
C THR A 230 10.29 -14.80 2.84
N ARG A 231 9.30 -14.00 2.43
CA ARG A 231 8.20 -13.53 3.29
C ARG A 231 7.26 -14.62 3.77
N ARG A 232 7.32 -15.82 3.17
CA ARG A 232 6.57 -16.99 3.66
C ARG A 232 7.05 -17.49 5.03
N TYR A 233 8.28 -17.15 5.42
CA TYR A 233 8.92 -17.70 6.62
C TYR A 233 9.74 -16.71 7.45
N LYS A 234 9.71 -15.42 7.11
CA LYS A 234 10.55 -14.41 7.77
C LYS A 234 9.87 -13.70 8.93
N THR A 235 8.56 -13.48 8.85
CA THR A 235 7.81 -12.66 9.82
C THR A 235 7.18 -13.58 10.86
N THR A 236 7.46 -13.36 12.14
CA THR A 236 6.80 -14.05 13.25
C THR A 236 5.48 -13.37 13.62
N ILE A 237 4.68 -14.01 14.46
CA ILE A 237 3.44 -13.42 14.97
C ILE A 237 3.71 -12.18 15.86
N ASP A 238 4.83 -12.17 16.58
CA ASP A 238 5.26 -11.02 17.38
C ASP A 238 5.70 -9.85 16.50
N ASP A 239 6.43 -10.13 15.40
CA ASP A 239 6.75 -9.10 14.41
C ASP A 239 5.47 -8.48 13.81
N LEU A 240 4.44 -9.30 13.54
CA LEU A 240 3.15 -8.84 13.04
C LEU A 240 2.46 -7.90 14.04
N ARG A 241 2.54 -8.22 15.33
CA ARG A 241 2.04 -7.37 16.42
C ARG A 241 2.79 -6.04 16.50
N ASP A 242 4.11 -6.06 16.35
CA ASP A 242 4.95 -4.86 16.34
C ASP A 242 4.65 -3.95 15.14
N PHE A 243 4.35 -4.53 13.97
CA PHE A 243 3.87 -3.79 12.81
C PHE A 243 2.52 -3.13 13.10
N ALA A 244 1.55 -3.87 13.64
CA ALA A 244 0.24 -3.34 13.99
C ALA A 244 0.36 -2.18 15.00
N TYR A 245 1.17 -2.35 16.07
CA TYR A 245 1.42 -1.28 17.06
C TYR A 245 2.00 -0.01 16.40
N SER A 246 2.98 -0.19 15.52
CA SER A 246 3.60 0.91 14.79
C SER A 246 2.59 1.62 13.88
N GLN A 247 1.74 0.87 13.19
CA GLN A 247 0.70 1.38 12.30
C GLN A 247 -0.39 2.15 13.05
N LEU A 248 -0.82 1.66 14.23
CA LEU A 248 -1.74 2.37 15.13
C LEU A 248 -1.15 3.73 15.57
N SER A 249 0.14 3.75 15.90
CA SER A 249 0.83 5.00 16.25
C SER A 249 0.89 5.97 15.08
N LEU A 250 1.09 5.46 13.85
CA LEU A 250 1.15 6.28 12.64
C LEU A 250 -0.22 6.84 12.24
N ILE A 251 -1.30 6.07 12.34
CA ILE A 251 -2.64 6.57 11.97
C ILE A 251 -3.14 7.62 12.96
N GLU A 252 -2.79 7.51 14.24
CA GLU A 252 -3.08 8.53 15.25
C GLU A 252 -2.34 9.86 14.96
N ILE A 253 -1.06 9.78 14.56
CA ILE A 253 -0.31 10.95 14.08
C ILE A 253 -0.99 11.57 12.86
N ALA A 254 -1.37 10.72 11.90
CA ALA A 254 -1.99 11.17 10.67
C ALA A 254 -3.27 11.95 10.98
N TYR A 255 -4.10 11.44 11.90
CA TYR A 255 -5.31 12.12 12.36
C TYR A 255 -5.03 13.48 13.00
N GLU A 256 -4.01 13.59 13.86
CA GLU A 256 -3.65 14.86 14.50
C GLU A 256 -3.13 15.91 13.51
N LEU A 257 -2.36 15.47 12.51
CA LEU A 257 -1.79 16.33 11.47
C LEU A 257 -2.80 16.68 10.37
N LEU A 258 -3.97 16.03 10.32
CA LEU A 258 -4.99 16.29 9.33
C LEU A 258 -5.91 17.45 9.74
N LYS A 259 -6.20 18.35 8.80
CA LYS A 259 -7.25 19.36 8.96
C LYS A 259 -8.63 18.71 9.13
N GLU A 260 -9.54 19.42 9.80
CA GLU A 260 -10.95 19.03 9.77
C GLU A 260 -11.49 19.01 8.35
N GLY A 261 -12.29 17.99 8.02
CA GLY A 261 -12.77 17.72 6.67
C GLY A 261 -11.72 17.13 5.71
N GLY A 262 -10.46 16.97 6.14
CA GLY A 262 -9.38 16.39 5.35
C GLY A 262 -9.48 14.87 5.17
N TYR A 263 -8.62 14.32 4.31
CA TYR A 263 -8.62 12.89 3.96
C TYR A 263 -7.29 12.20 4.22
N ILE A 264 -7.36 10.97 4.73
CA ILE A 264 -6.23 10.05 4.88
C ILE A 264 -6.47 8.86 3.96
N VAL A 265 -5.50 8.51 3.11
CA VAL A 265 -5.45 7.17 2.53
C VAL A 265 -4.48 6.35 3.35
N TYR A 266 -5.02 5.37 4.07
CA TYR A 266 -4.26 4.32 4.72
C TYR A 266 -4.05 3.18 3.71
N SER A 267 -2.83 2.70 3.56
CA SER A 267 -2.56 1.52 2.73
C SER A 267 -1.41 0.66 3.23
N THR A 268 -1.45 -0.63 2.91
CA THR A 268 -0.35 -1.57 3.15
C THR A 268 -0.17 -2.50 1.96
N CYS A 269 1.03 -3.09 1.84
CA CYS A 269 1.28 -4.22 0.94
C CYS A 269 1.17 -5.56 1.70
N SER A 270 0.28 -5.62 2.68
CA SER A 270 -0.03 -6.79 3.48
C SER A 270 -1.46 -7.27 3.21
N VAL A 271 -1.67 -8.57 3.35
CA VAL A 271 -3.02 -9.16 3.34
C VAL A 271 -3.56 -9.37 4.77
N ALA A 272 -2.73 -9.11 5.79
CA ALA A 272 -3.01 -9.33 7.20
C ALA A 272 -4.16 -8.46 7.73
N PRO A 273 -5.29 -9.02 8.21
CA PRO A 273 -6.32 -8.22 8.87
C PRO A 273 -5.81 -7.45 10.11
N GLU A 274 -4.79 -7.98 10.77
CA GLU A 274 -4.12 -7.37 11.93
C GLU A 274 -3.38 -6.09 11.58
N GLU A 275 -2.91 -5.96 10.34
CA GLU A 275 -2.29 -4.74 9.80
C GLU A 275 -3.27 -3.92 8.98
N ASN A 276 -4.51 -4.37 8.78
CA ASN A 276 -5.43 -3.76 7.83
C ASN A 276 -6.71 -3.31 8.56
N GLU A 277 -7.71 -4.18 8.65
CA GLU A 277 -9.00 -3.88 9.28
C GLU A 277 -8.86 -3.50 10.74
N LEU A 278 -7.93 -4.10 11.48
CA LEU A 278 -7.69 -3.72 12.88
C LEU A 278 -7.29 -2.25 13.02
N ILE A 279 -6.48 -1.74 12.08
CA ILE A 279 -5.97 -0.37 12.07
C ILE A 279 -7.06 0.62 11.63
N VAL A 280 -7.84 0.25 10.62
CA VAL A 280 -8.98 1.06 10.17
C VAL A 280 -10.08 1.09 11.24
N ASN A 281 -10.36 -0.04 11.89
CA ASN A 281 -11.30 -0.13 12.99
C ASN A 281 -10.90 0.79 14.15
N PHE A 282 -9.61 0.88 14.47
CA PHE A 282 -9.10 1.82 15.46
C PHE A 282 -9.38 3.28 15.05
N ALA A 283 -9.14 3.63 13.78
CA ALA A 283 -9.41 4.98 13.30
C ALA A 283 -10.90 5.35 13.40
N ILE A 284 -11.80 4.38 13.19
CA ILE A 284 -13.25 4.60 13.34
C ILE A 284 -13.62 4.75 14.82
N GLU A 285 -13.32 3.74 15.64
CA GLU A 285 -13.82 3.64 17.02
C GLU A 285 -13.11 4.58 18.00
N GLU A 286 -11.79 4.77 17.84
CA GLU A 286 -10.96 5.51 18.81
C GLU A 286 -10.63 6.93 18.38
N LEU A 287 -10.71 7.22 17.07
CA LEU A 287 -10.42 8.55 16.50
C LEU A 287 -11.66 9.21 15.87
N GLY A 288 -12.80 8.51 15.78
CA GLY A 288 -14.05 9.06 15.23
C GLY A 288 -13.99 9.34 13.72
N MET A 289 -13.10 8.69 12.98
CA MET A 289 -13.00 8.86 11.53
C MET A 289 -14.11 8.10 10.79
N LYS A 290 -14.49 8.59 9.60
CA LYS A 290 -15.41 7.87 8.70
C LYS A 290 -14.67 7.27 7.52
N THR A 291 -15.02 6.05 7.15
CA THR A 291 -14.55 5.46 5.90
C THR A 291 -15.39 5.96 4.73
N MET A 292 -14.75 6.18 3.60
CA MET A 292 -15.41 6.58 2.36
C MET A 292 -15.44 5.38 1.40
N SER A 293 -16.60 5.12 0.79
CA SER A 293 -16.69 4.13 -0.27
C SER A 293 -15.91 4.59 -1.50
N VAL A 294 -15.15 3.66 -2.10
CA VAL A 294 -14.34 3.90 -3.29
C VAL A 294 -14.74 2.88 -4.35
N GLU A 295 -15.18 3.35 -5.50
CA GLU A 295 -15.62 2.50 -6.62
C GLU A 295 -14.63 2.58 -7.80
N GLY A 296 -14.83 1.70 -8.80
CA GLY A 296 -14.06 1.73 -10.05
C GLY A 296 -12.78 0.91 -10.04
N TYR A 297 -12.48 0.21 -8.95
CA TYR A 297 -11.34 -0.70 -8.82
C TYR A 297 -11.83 -2.15 -8.70
N PRO A 298 -11.17 -3.12 -9.35
CA PRO A 298 -11.48 -4.53 -9.15
C PRO A 298 -10.89 -4.94 -7.81
N ALA A 299 -11.59 -4.74 -6.70
CA ALA A 299 -11.12 -5.07 -5.37
C ALA A 299 -12.23 -5.76 -4.58
N SER A 300 -11.82 -6.62 -3.64
CA SER A 300 -12.73 -7.18 -2.64
C SER A 300 -12.92 -6.19 -1.50
N ASN A 301 -14.03 -6.29 -0.78
CA ASN A 301 -14.29 -5.46 0.40
C ASN A 301 -13.45 -5.92 1.60
N GLY A 302 -13.30 -5.03 2.59
CA GLY A 302 -12.70 -5.36 3.89
C GLY A 302 -13.51 -6.38 4.69
N TYR A 303 -12.84 -7.13 5.55
CA TYR A 303 -13.48 -8.12 6.41
C TYR A 303 -14.16 -7.45 7.60
N VAL A 304 -15.48 -7.62 7.74
CA VAL A 304 -16.24 -7.12 8.90
C VAL A 304 -16.07 -8.04 10.11
N GLU A 305 -15.78 -9.31 9.87
CA GLU A 305 -15.52 -10.31 10.90
C GLU A 305 -14.30 -11.13 10.50
N TYR A 306 -13.40 -11.34 11.45
CA TYR A 306 -12.19 -12.13 11.27
C TYR A 306 -11.78 -12.77 12.61
N TYR A 307 -11.51 -14.07 12.60
CA TYR A 307 -10.97 -14.80 13.76
C TYR A 307 -11.72 -14.56 15.10
N ASN A 308 -13.06 -14.61 15.05
CA ASN A 308 -13.98 -14.31 16.16
C ASN A 308 -13.92 -12.86 16.67
N THR A 309 -13.29 -11.95 15.94
CA THR A 309 -13.36 -10.50 16.17
C THR A 309 -14.29 -9.88 15.15
N ARG A 310 -15.26 -9.08 15.63
CA ARG A 310 -16.14 -8.29 14.80
C ARG A 310 -15.66 -6.83 14.80
N PHE A 311 -15.35 -6.32 13.62
CA PHE A 311 -15.01 -4.92 13.40
C PHE A 311 -16.27 -4.09 13.12
N ASN A 312 -16.10 -2.77 13.12
CA ASN A 312 -17.11 -1.84 12.67
C ASN A 312 -17.54 -2.15 11.23
N ILE A 313 -18.85 -2.04 10.94
CA ILE A 313 -19.42 -2.35 9.62
C ILE A 313 -18.80 -1.51 8.49
N ASP A 314 -18.35 -0.30 8.79
CA ASP A 314 -17.76 0.63 7.84
C ASP A 314 -16.38 0.21 7.33
N VAL A 315 -15.75 -0.78 7.98
CA VAL A 315 -14.54 -1.44 7.49
C VAL A 315 -14.78 -2.14 6.15
N LYS A 316 -16.03 -2.50 5.82
CA LYS A 316 -16.38 -3.06 4.50
C LYS A 316 -16.03 -2.13 3.34
N ASN A 317 -15.89 -0.81 3.58
CA ASN A 317 -15.55 0.18 2.56
C ASN A 317 -14.05 0.14 2.20
N CYS A 318 -13.23 -0.66 2.91
CA CYS A 318 -11.84 -0.87 2.53
C CYS A 318 -11.74 -1.73 1.27
N LEU A 319 -10.66 -1.53 0.50
CA LEU A 319 -10.38 -2.28 -0.70
C LEU A 319 -9.22 -3.26 -0.46
N ARG A 320 -9.44 -4.52 -0.85
CA ARG A 320 -8.47 -5.61 -0.84
C ARG A 320 -8.16 -6.09 -2.24
N PHE A 321 -6.87 -6.23 -2.51
CA PHE A 321 -6.35 -6.81 -3.73
C PHE A 321 -5.61 -8.09 -3.41
N PHE A 322 -5.81 -9.12 -4.23
CA PHE A 322 -5.13 -10.39 -4.13
C PHE A 322 -4.63 -10.88 -5.49
N PRO A 323 -3.56 -11.69 -5.48
CA PRO A 323 -3.00 -12.22 -6.73
C PRO A 323 -3.88 -13.23 -7.46
N HIS A 324 -4.66 -14.06 -6.76
CA HIS A 324 -5.50 -15.09 -7.38
C HIS A 324 -6.78 -14.52 -8.01
N THR A 325 -7.39 -13.50 -7.42
CA THR A 325 -8.64 -12.91 -7.90
C THR A 325 -8.43 -11.68 -8.80
N GLN A 326 -7.55 -10.75 -8.41
CA GLN A 326 -7.30 -9.51 -9.14
C GLN A 326 -6.08 -9.55 -10.06
N GLY A 327 -5.19 -10.53 -9.89
CA GLY A 327 -3.94 -10.61 -10.67
C GLY A 327 -2.94 -9.51 -10.35
N THR A 328 -3.05 -8.88 -9.18
CA THR A 328 -2.14 -7.84 -8.67
C THR A 328 -1.33 -8.35 -7.48
N GLU A 329 -0.42 -7.55 -6.95
CA GLU A 329 0.13 -7.82 -5.62
C GLU A 329 -0.99 -7.86 -4.56
N GLY A 330 -0.73 -8.55 -3.44
CA GLY A 330 -1.56 -8.45 -2.26
C GLY A 330 -1.45 -7.04 -1.67
N PHE A 331 -2.58 -6.36 -1.51
CA PHE A 331 -2.59 -4.96 -1.13
C PHE A 331 -3.90 -4.60 -0.42
N PHE A 332 -3.84 -3.60 0.47
CA PHE A 332 -4.98 -3.08 1.19
C PHE A 332 -4.96 -1.56 1.18
N LEU A 333 -6.14 -0.94 1.06
CA LEU A 333 -6.27 0.50 1.30
C LEU A 333 -7.67 0.88 1.82
N CYS A 334 -7.71 2.01 2.54
CA CYS A 334 -8.94 2.64 3.01
C CYS A 334 -8.82 4.16 2.88
N LEU A 335 -9.88 4.81 2.39
CA LEU A 335 -10.02 6.26 2.41
C LEU A 335 -10.79 6.66 3.66
N LEU A 336 -10.15 7.43 4.52
CA LEU A 336 -10.68 7.92 5.79
C LEU A 336 -10.87 9.43 5.73
N LYS A 337 -11.97 9.92 6.29
CA LYS A 337 -12.25 11.35 6.43
C LYS A 337 -12.29 11.73 7.90
N LYS A 338 -11.67 12.85 8.24
CA LYS A 338 -11.80 13.49 9.56
C LYS A 338 -12.99 14.44 9.53
N GLU A 339 -13.88 14.33 10.51
CA GLU A 339 -15.12 15.12 10.58
C GLU A 339 -14.99 16.41 11.37
#